data_AF-A0A822G7H4-F1
#
_entry.id   AF-A0A822G7H4-F1
#
_cell.length_a   1.000
_cell.length_b   1.000
_cell.length_c   1.000
_cell.angle_alpha   90.00
_cell.angle_beta   90.00
_cell.angle_gamma   90.00
#
_symmetry.space_group_name_H-M   'P 1'
#
loop_
_entity.id
_entity.type
_entity.pdbx_description
1 polymer ?
#
loop_
_entity_poly.entity_id
_entity_poly.type
_entity_poly.pdbx_seq_one_letter_code
_entity_poly.pdbx_strand_id
1 'polypeptide(L)'
;MSYYKSKYIQVKNYSNKLYLDEPSTKKELYADESFGFGSMQGWRKSNEDCHKDLMPLDNYLWNNWAFFSIFDGHNGIETAINAAHLLHKFILKSFYENQYDIDTDTDTDQFNNIIINTFIQLDKNLRDIVKDDSGSVCITALISPKKIYLINVGDSRGIIISKDGEVLASTK
;
A
#
# COMPACT_ATOMS: atom_id res chain seq x y z
N MET A 1 23.70 -54.15 17.51
CA MET A 1 24.73 -53.20 17.05
C MET A 1 24.04 -52.15 16.17
N SER A 2 23.38 -51.16 16.76
CA SER A 2 22.67 -50.11 16.00
C SER A 2 23.59 -48.92 15.76
N TYR A 3 23.74 -48.55 14.50
CA TYR A 3 24.52 -47.39 14.07
C TYR A 3 23.67 -46.13 14.22
N TYR A 4 24.03 -45.26 15.17
CA TYR A 4 23.60 -43.85 15.15
C TYR A 4 24.45 -43.11 14.10
N LYS A 5 23.83 -42.65 13.02
CA LYS A 5 24.43 -41.64 12.13
C LYS A 5 23.96 -40.26 12.60
N SER A 6 24.85 -39.49 13.23
CA SER A 6 24.62 -38.07 13.43
C SER A 6 24.69 -37.36 12.07
N LYS A 7 23.59 -36.70 11.68
CA LYS A 7 23.61 -35.74 10.58
C LYS A 7 24.16 -34.43 11.14
N TYR A 8 25.40 -34.09 10.78
CA TYR A 8 25.90 -32.73 10.90
C TYR A 8 25.07 -31.84 9.96
N ILE A 9 24.16 -31.05 10.54
CA ILE A 9 23.50 -29.96 9.82
C ILE A 9 24.47 -28.77 9.92
N GLN A 10 25.08 -28.44 8.79
CA GLN A 10 25.88 -27.23 8.67
C GLN A 10 24.92 -26.04 8.82
N VAL A 11 24.94 -25.41 10.00
CA VAL A 11 24.21 -24.16 10.23
C VAL A 11 24.82 -23.15 9.28
N LYS A 12 24.08 -22.77 8.22
CA LYS A 12 24.44 -21.64 7.38
C LYS A 12 24.55 -20.44 8.30
N ASN A 13 25.74 -19.86 8.42
CA ASN A 13 25.95 -18.57 9.06
C ASN A 13 25.18 -17.52 8.25
N TYR A 14 23.91 -17.31 8.58
CA TYR A 14 23.20 -16.12 8.15
C TYR A 14 23.85 -14.95 8.88
N SER A 15 24.32 -13.94 8.15
CA SER A 15 24.80 -12.73 8.80
C SER A 15 23.63 -12.08 9.54
N ASN A 16 23.74 -11.96 10.88
CA ASN A 16 22.77 -11.29 11.74
C ASN A 16 22.73 -9.76 11.56
N LYS A 17 23.44 -9.20 10.56
CA LYS A 17 23.38 -7.76 10.30
C LYS A 17 21.99 -7.38 9.83
N LEU A 18 21.37 -6.35 10.41
CA LEU A 18 20.08 -5.83 9.93
C LEU A 18 20.22 -4.98 8.66
N TYR A 19 21.43 -4.49 8.39
CA TYR A 19 21.73 -3.56 7.31
C TYR A 19 22.81 -4.11 6.36
N LEU A 20 22.83 -3.57 5.14
CA LEU A 20 23.89 -3.75 4.16
C LEU A 20 25.18 -3.02 4.60
N ASP A 21 26.31 -3.39 4.01
CA ASP A 21 27.59 -2.69 4.24
C ASP A 21 27.66 -1.34 3.51
N GLU A 22 26.91 -1.20 2.41
CA GLU A 22 26.68 0.06 1.68
C GLU A 22 25.22 0.12 1.20
N PRO A 23 24.63 1.31 1.02
CA PRO A 23 23.23 1.41 0.63
C PRO A 23 23.04 1.03 -0.84
N SER A 24 21.99 0.26 -1.12
CA SER A 24 21.51 0.07 -2.49
C SER A 24 20.86 1.37 -2.98
N THR A 25 21.56 2.05 -3.89
CA THR A 25 21.15 3.38 -4.39
C THR A 25 20.36 3.34 -5.70
N LYS A 26 20.14 2.15 -6.27
CA LYS A 26 19.31 1.96 -7.46
C LYS A 26 17.91 2.53 -7.19
N LYS A 27 17.42 3.35 -8.12
CA LYS A 27 16.09 3.95 -8.06
C LYS A 27 15.14 3.22 -8.98
N GLU A 28 13.92 3.03 -8.52
CA GLU A 28 12.75 2.88 -9.36
C GLU A 28 12.11 4.26 -9.47
N LEU A 29 11.89 4.77 -10.68
CA LEU A 29 11.40 6.12 -10.93
C LEU A 29 10.34 6.08 -12.03
N TYR A 30 9.35 6.94 -11.87
CA TYR A 30 8.41 7.29 -12.91
C TYR A 30 8.07 8.78 -12.75
N ALA A 31 7.91 9.48 -13.86
CA ALA A 31 7.38 10.84 -13.87
C ALA A 31 6.75 11.15 -15.22
N ASP A 32 5.63 11.86 -15.18
CA ASP A 32 5.01 12.51 -16.32
C ASP A 32 4.63 13.96 -15.95
N GLU A 33 3.78 14.61 -16.76
CA GLU A 33 3.34 15.99 -16.52
C GLU A 33 2.39 16.13 -15.32
N SER A 34 1.80 15.03 -14.85
CA SER A 34 0.74 15.00 -13.84
C SER A 34 1.21 14.45 -12.49
N PHE A 35 2.06 13.42 -12.49
CA PHE A 35 2.58 12.81 -11.28
C PHE A 35 3.96 12.18 -11.47
N GLY A 36 4.60 11.83 -10.36
CA GLY A 36 5.81 11.03 -10.36
C GLY A 36 6.01 10.33 -9.02
N PHE A 37 6.79 9.26 -9.03
CA PHE A 37 7.20 8.54 -7.84
C PHE A 37 8.66 8.12 -7.92
N GLY A 38 9.22 7.82 -6.74
CA GLY A 38 10.53 7.20 -6.63
C GLY A 38 10.61 6.27 -5.44
N SER A 39 11.19 5.09 -5.64
CA SER A 39 11.51 4.13 -4.58
C SER A 39 12.99 3.78 -4.58
N MET A 40 13.54 3.52 -3.39
CA MET A 40 14.92 3.11 -3.19
C MET A 40 15.04 2.24 -1.93
N GLN A 41 15.69 1.09 -2.06
CA GLN A 41 15.94 0.18 -0.93
C GLN A 41 16.81 0.80 0.19
N GLY A 42 17.87 1.53 -0.18
CA GLY A 42 18.79 2.11 0.79
C GLY A 42 19.56 1.03 1.58
N TRP A 43 19.62 1.17 2.91
CA TRP A 43 20.45 0.34 3.79
C TRP A 43 19.81 -0.99 4.20
N ARG A 44 18.52 -1.19 3.94
CA ARG A 44 17.80 -2.42 4.29
C ARG A 44 18.28 -3.58 3.42
N LYS A 45 18.16 -4.80 3.93
CA LYS A 45 18.51 -6.02 3.19
C LYS A 45 17.57 -6.32 2.02
N SER A 46 16.29 -6.00 2.20
CA SER A 46 15.20 -6.13 1.23
C SER A 46 14.54 -4.75 1.04
N ASN A 47 13.98 -4.52 -0.14
CA ASN A 47 12.97 -3.48 -0.33
C ASN A 47 11.61 -4.15 -0.16
N GLU A 48 10.85 -3.74 0.85
CA GLU A 48 9.51 -4.27 1.15
C GLU A 48 8.43 -3.24 0.81
N ASP A 49 8.81 -2.07 0.30
CA ASP A 49 7.90 -1.03 -0.17
C ASP A 49 7.25 -1.45 -1.49
N CYS A 50 5.98 -1.09 -1.63
CA CYS A 50 5.22 -1.19 -2.87
C CYS A 50 4.40 0.08 -3.07
N HIS A 51 3.99 0.35 -4.31
CA HIS A 51 3.08 1.43 -4.62
C HIS A 51 2.08 0.98 -5.68
N LYS A 52 0.98 1.72 -5.80
CA LYS A 52 0.00 1.55 -6.85
C LYS A 52 -0.50 2.91 -7.31
N ASP A 53 -0.29 3.18 -8.58
CA ASP A 53 -0.79 4.33 -9.32
C ASP A 53 -1.79 3.85 -10.38
N LEU A 54 -2.98 4.47 -10.40
CA LEU A 54 -4.02 4.24 -11.39
C LEU A 54 -4.63 5.58 -11.77
N MET A 55 -4.50 5.96 -13.04
CA MET A 55 -5.10 7.15 -13.62
C MET A 55 -5.34 6.88 -15.11
N PRO A 56 -6.57 6.49 -15.52
CA PRO A 56 -7.80 6.42 -14.72
C PRO A 56 -7.81 5.28 -13.68
N LEU A 57 -8.62 5.45 -12.62
CA LEU A 57 -8.85 4.41 -11.61
C LEU A 57 -9.53 3.16 -12.19
N ASP A 58 -10.52 3.36 -13.07
CA ASP A 58 -11.12 2.28 -13.86
C ASP A 58 -11.62 2.83 -15.20
N ASN A 59 -11.69 1.98 -16.22
CA ASN A 59 -12.07 2.36 -17.59
C ASN A 59 -13.58 2.56 -17.78
N TYR A 60 -14.38 2.40 -16.72
CA TYR A 60 -15.84 2.54 -16.77
C TYR A 60 -16.32 3.76 -15.97
N LEU A 61 -16.93 3.56 -14.80
CA LEU A 61 -17.58 4.61 -14.02
C LEU A 61 -16.58 5.60 -13.40
N TRP A 62 -15.30 5.24 -13.30
CA TRP A 62 -14.26 5.98 -12.55
C TRP A 62 -13.12 6.42 -13.48
N ASN A 63 -13.46 6.78 -14.72
CA ASN A 63 -12.49 7.14 -15.76
C ASN A 63 -11.87 8.54 -15.59
N ASN A 64 -12.45 9.40 -14.76
CA ASN A 64 -11.92 10.73 -14.42
C ASN A 64 -11.32 10.78 -13.00
N TRP A 65 -10.98 9.61 -12.47
CA TRP A 65 -10.49 9.47 -11.12
C TRP A 65 -9.07 8.94 -11.11
N ALA A 66 -8.36 9.26 -10.04
CA ALA A 66 -7.03 8.73 -9.80
C ALA A 66 -6.94 8.06 -8.43
N PHE A 67 -6.11 7.03 -8.34
CA PHE A 67 -5.79 6.31 -7.12
C PHE A 67 -4.28 6.18 -7.02
N PHE A 68 -3.73 6.71 -5.94
CA PHE A 68 -2.31 6.58 -5.61
C PHE A 68 -2.20 6.00 -4.22
N SER A 69 -1.40 4.96 -4.06
CA SER A 69 -1.23 4.28 -2.79
C SER A 69 0.21 3.84 -2.59
N ILE A 70 0.71 4.01 -1.36
CA ILE A 70 2.04 3.56 -0.94
C ILE A 70 1.83 2.56 0.20
N PHE A 71 2.59 1.47 0.12
CA PHE A 71 2.57 0.36 1.06
C PHE A 71 3.99 0.15 1.58
N ASP A 72 4.21 0.35 2.88
CA ASP A 72 5.48 0.02 3.53
C ASP A 72 5.30 -1.35 4.20
N GLY A 73 5.96 -2.35 3.62
CA GLY A 73 5.90 -3.75 4.05
C GLY A 73 6.84 -4.02 5.22
N HIS A 74 6.45 -4.96 6.08
CA HIS A 74 7.30 -5.41 7.19
C HIS A 74 7.17 -6.92 7.41
N ASN A 75 8.31 -7.55 7.76
CA ASN A 75 8.45 -9.00 7.87
C ASN A 75 8.21 -9.74 6.54
N GLY A 76 8.45 -9.07 5.42
CA GLY A 76 8.20 -9.59 4.08
C GLY A 76 7.36 -8.63 3.23
N ILE A 77 7.34 -8.88 1.93
CA ILE A 77 6.71 -7.99 0.94
C ILE A 77 5.32 -8.47 0.48
N GLU A 78 4.96 -9.72 0.77
CA GLU A 78 3.78 -10.37 0.19
C GLU A 78 2.48 -9.62 0.50
N THR A 79 2.28 -9.17 1.74
CA THR A 79 1.11 -8.36 2.11
C THR A 79 1.07 -7.03 1.36
N ALA A 80 2.19 -6.31 1.24
CA ALA A 80 2.26 -5.03 0.53
C ALA A 80 1.92 -5.19 -0.97
N ILE A 81 2.50 -6.19 -1.63
CA ILE A 81 2.22 -6.51 -3.04
C ILE A 81 0.75 -6.89 -3.23
N ASN A 82 0.21 -7.80 -2.42
CA ASN A 82 -1.17 -8.25 -2.59
C ASN A 82 -2.16 -7.12 -2.29
N ALA A 83 -1.90 -6.27 -1.30
CA ALA A 83 -2.69 -5.08 -1.02
C ALA A 83 -2.68 -4.10 -2.20
N ALA A 84 -1.52 -3.82 -2.80
CA ALA A 84 -1.40 -2.97 -4.00
C ALA A 84 -2.23 -3.49 -5.19
N HIS A 85 -2.29 -4.82 -5.36
CA HIS A 85 -3.07 -5.46 -6.44
C HIS A 85 -4.59 -5.48 -6.20
N LEU A 86 -5.04 -5.35 -4.95
CA LEU A 86 -6.42 -5.61 -4.57
C LEU A 86 -7.17 -4.39 -4.00
N LEU A 87 -6.50 -3.49 -3.29
CA LEU A 87 -7.17 -2.42 -2.52
C LEU A 87 -8.13 -1.58 -3.36
N HIS A 88 -7.70 -1.10 -4.53
CA HIS A 88 -8.54 -0.33 -5.45
C HIS A 88 -9.81 -1.11 -5.87
N LYS A 89 -9.71 -2.42 -6.11
CA LYS A 89 -10.87 -3.26 -6.48
C LYS A 89 -11.85 -3.41 -5.33
N PHE A 90 -11.33 -3.58 -4.11
CA PHE A 90 -12.17 -3.66 -2.91
C PHE A 90 -12.89 -2.33 -2.66
N ILE A 91 -12.20 -1.19 -2.79
CA ILE A 91 -12.80 0.15 -2.67
C ILE A 91 -13.94 0.33 -3.69
N LEU A 92 -13.67 0.07 -4.98
CA LEU A 92 -14.66 0.19 -6.04
C LEU A 92 -15.88 -0.72 -5.79
N LYS A 93 -15.63 -1.97 -5.40
CA LYS A 93 -16.69 -2.93 -5.06
C LYS A 93 -17.52 -2.42 -3.87
N SER A 94 -16.89 -1.94 -2.80
CA SER A 94 -17.60 -1.47 -1.61
C SER A 94 -18.46 -0.23 -1.91
N PHE A 95 -17.97 0.73 -2.70
CA PHE A 95 -18.81 1.86 -3.11
C PHE A 95 -19.99 1.44 -3.97
N TYR A 96 -19.76 0.54 -4.93
CA TYR A 96 -20.84 0.00 -5.76
C TYR A 96 -21.91 -0.73 -4.94
N GLU A 97 -21.51 -1.63 -4.04
CA GLU A 97 -22.44 -2.41 -3.20
C GLU A 97 -23.25 -1.53 -2.23
N ASN A 98 -22.67 -0.42 -1.77
CA ASN A 98 -23.36 0.54 -0.90
C ASN A 98 -24.09 1.64 -1.68
N GLN A 99 -24.06 1.62 -3.02
CA GLN A 99 -24.64 2.65 -3.90
C GLN A 99 -24.18 4.07 -3.53
N TYR A 100 -22.92 4.19 -3.09
CA TYR A 100 -22.36 5.44 -2.61
C TYR A 100 -21.67 6.18 -3.76
N ASP A 101 -22.15 7.38 -4.08
CA ASP A 101 -21.53 8.26 -5.07
C ASP A 101 -20.67 9.31 -4.36
N ILE A 102 -19.35 9.15 -4.40
CA ILE A 102 -18.40 10.07 -3.74
C ILE A 102 -18.61 11.54 -4.17
N ASP A 103 -19.02 11.78 -5.41
CA ASP A 103 -19.02 13.11 -6.01
C ASP A 103 -20.27 13.92 -5.63
N THR A 104 -21.32 13.23 -5.18
CA THR A 104 -22.60 13.85 -4.83
C THR A 104 -22.96 13.63 -3.37
N ASP A 105 -22.57 12.51 -2.79
CA ASP A 105 -22.82 12.21 -1.40
C ASP A 105 -21.94 13.05 -0.48
N THR A 106 -22.51 13.48 0.64
CA THR A 106 -21.87 14.33 1.64
C THR A 106 -21.84 13.67 3.01
N ASP A 107 -22.41 12.48 3.15
CA ASP A 107 -22.36 11.70 4.38
C ASP A 107 -20.96 11.12 4.57
N THR A 108 -20.18 11.81 5.41
CA THR A 108 -18.82 11.41 5.77
C THR A 108 -18.79 10.18 6.67
N ASP A 109 -19.84 9.93 7.46
CA ASP A 109 -19.90 8.78 8.36
C ASP A 109 -20.16 7.51 7.55
N GLN A 110 -21.05 7.57 6.57
CA GLN A 110 -21.25 6.49 5.62
C GLN A 110 -19.96 6.20 4.83
N PHE A 111 -19.28 7.23 4.31
CA PHE A 111 -17.98 7.06 3.66
C PHE A 111 -16.97 6.34 4.55
N ASN A 112 -16.80 6.81 5.79
CA ASN A 112 -15.86 6.21 6.74
C ASN A 112 -16.21 4.75 7.05
N ASN A 113 -17.50 4.44 7.24
CA ASN A 113 -17.96 3.08 7.47
C ASN A 113 -17.69 2.17 6.27
N ILE A 114 -17.91 2.66 5.05
CA ILE A 114 -17.59 1.90 3.83
C ILE A 114 -16.10 1.60 3.79
N ILE A 115 -15.23 2.61 3.93
CA ILE A 115 -13.78 2.45 3.88
C ILE A 115 -13.27 1.51 4.98
N ILE A 116 -13.72 1.66 6.22
CA ILE A 116 -13.34 0.75 7.33
C ILE A 116 -13.70 -0.69 6.98
N ASN A 117 -14.93 -0.92 6.51
CA ASN A 117 -15.36 -2.26 6.11
C ASN A 117 -14.57 -2.80 4.91
N THR A 118 -14.21 -1.96 3.96
CA THR A 118 -13.33 -2.32 2.83
C THR A 118 -12.00 -2.86 3.32
N PHE A 119 -11.32 -2.18 4.25
CA PHE A 119 -10.04 -2.63 4.79
C PHE A 119 -10.18 -3.93 5.60
N ILE A 120 -11.28 -4.09 6.36
CA ILE A 120 -11.56 -5.36 7.07
C ILE A 120 -11.77 -6.52 6.09
N GLN A 121 -12.46 -6.29 4.97
CA GLN A 121 -12.68 -7.32 3.95
C GLN A 121 -11.38 -7.64 3.21
N LEU A 122 -10.56 -6.63 2.90
CA LEU A 122 -9.24 -6.81 2.31
C LEU A 122 -8.34 -7.64 3.24
N ASP A 123 -8.26 -7.30 4.53
CA ASP A 123 -7.46 -8.05 5.51
C ASP A 123 -7.86 -9.52 5.60
N LYS A 124 -9.18 -9.80 5.62
CA LYS A 124 -9.69 -11.18 5.56
C LYS A 124 -9.25 -11.91 4.29
N ASN A 125 -9.27 -11.23 3.14
CA ASN A 125 -8.81 -11.81 1.88
C ASN A 125 -7.30 -12.04 1.86
N LEU A 126 -6.52 -11.09 2.39
CA LEU A 126 -5.06 -11.18 2.50
C LEU A 126 -4.65 -12.36 3.39
N ARG A 127 -5.34 -12.57 4.53
CA ARG A 127 -5.14 -13.74 5.40
C ARG A 127 -5.23 -15.07 4.67
N ASP A 128 -6.10 -15.17 3.66
CA ASP A 128 -6.28 -16.43 2.92
C ASP A 128 -5.20 -16.64 1.84
N ILE A 129 -4.63 -15.58 1.29
CA ILE A 129 -3.69 -15.65 0.14
C ILE A 129 -2.22 -15.46 0.52
N VAL A 130 -1.92 -14.62 1.50
CA VAL A 130 -0.56 -14.38 2.01
C VAL A 130 -0.15 -15.55 2.89
N LYS A 131 1.04 -16.11 2.64
CA LYS A 131 1.51 -17.35 3.29
C LYS A 131 2.68 -17.14 4.26
N ASP A 132 3.21 -15.93 4.32
CA ASP A 132 4.20 -15.53 5.32
C ASP A 132 3.54 -14.68 6.43
N ASP A 133 4.36 -14.22 7.36
CA ASP A 133 3.93 -13.35 8.47
C ASP A 133 4.11 -11.86 8.13
N SER A 134 4.11 -11.51 6.82
CA SER A 134 4.29 -10.13 6.39
C SER A 134 3.06 -9.29 6.70
N GLY A 135 3.30 -8.03 7.06
CA GLY A 135 2.27 -7.01 7.17
C GLY A 135 2.62 -5.81 6.29
N SER A 136 1.71 -4.85 6.23
CA SER A 136 1.98 -3.59 5.54
C SER A 136 1.15 -2.45 6.12
N VAL A 137 1.73 -1.26 6.11
CA VAL A 137 0.97 -0.01 6.27
C VAL A 137 0.46 0.45 4.91
N CYS A 138 -0.49 1.37 4.88
CA CYS A 138 -1.05 1.89 3.64
C CYS A 138 -1.41 3.36 3.80
N ILE A 139 -0.95 4.19 2.86
CA ILE A 139 -1.46 5.54 2.65
C ILE A 139 -1.99 5.66 1.23
N THR A 140 -3.23 6.08 1.08
CA THR A 140 -3.91 6.19 -0.22
C THR A 140 -4.46 7.59 -0.42
N ALA A 141 -4.20 8.17 -1.59
CA ALA A 141 -4.91 9.32 -2.12
C ALA A 141 -5.91 8.85 -3.18
N LEU A 142 -7.20 9.01 -2.90
CA LEU A 142 -8.29 8.78 -3.86
C LEU A 142 -8.80 10.14 -4.34
N ILE A 143 -8.68 10.39 -5.64
CA ILE A 143 -8.90 11.70 -6.25
C ILE A 143 -10.05 11.59 -7.24
N SER A 144 -11.10 12.38 -7.01
CA SER A 144 -12.21 12.58 -7.93
C SER A 144 -12.14 13.99 -8.54
N PRO A 145 -12.98 14.31 -9.55
CA PRO A 145 -13.07 15.66 -10.09
C PRO A 145 -13.43 16.75 -9.06
N LYS A 146 -14.01 16.38 -7.91
CA LYS A 146 -14.49 17.32 -6.90
C LYS A 146 -13.78 17.21 -5.55
N LYS A 147 -13.21 16.05 -5.22
CA LYS A 147 -12.73 15.76 -3.86
C LYS A 147 -11.43 14.97 -3.88
N ILE A 148 -10.63 15.17 -2.83
CA ILE A 148 -9.43 14.37 -2.55
C ILE A 148 -9.61 13.74 -1.18
N TYR A 149 -9.43 12.43 -1.12
CA TYR A 149 -9.51 11.65 0.12
C TYR A 149 -8.14 11.07 0.44
N LEU A 150 -7.65 11.32 1.65
CA LEU A 150 -6.51 10.61 2.21
C LEU A 150 -7.01 9.51 3.16
N ILE A 151 -6.60 8.28 2.89
CA ILE A 151 -6.95 7.10 3.68
C ILE A 151 -5.65 6.51 4.21
N ASN A 152 -5.51 6.45 5.55
CA ASN A 152 -4.28 6.00 6.21
C ASN A 152 -4.54 4.82 7.14
N VAL A 153 -3.66 3.82 7.07
CA VAL A 153 -3.59 2.70 8.00
C VAL A 153 -2.12 2.47 8.33
N GLY A 154 -1.72 2.81 9.55
CA GLY A 154 -0.33 2.72 10.01
C GLY A 154 0.35 4.08 10.13
N ASP A 155 1.67 4.10 10.01
CA ASP A 155 2.53 5.25 10.32
C ASP A 155 3.15 5.93 9.08
N SER A 156 2.75 5.49 7.87
CA SER A 156 2.95 6.26 6.65
C SER A 156 2.20 7.60 6.70
N ARG A 157 2.58 8.54 5.81
CA ARG A 157 1.99 9.90 5.82
C ARG A 157 1.72 10.43 4.43
N GLY A 158 0.52 11.01 4.26
CA GLY A 158 0.12 11.79 3.09
C GLY A 158 -0.18 13.23 3.48
N ILE A 159 0.18 14.18 2.61
CA ILE A 159 -0.04 15.61 2.81
C ILE A 159 -0.65 16.19 1.53
N ILE A 160 -1.70 17.01 1.67
CA ILE A 160 -2.26 17.81 0.57
C ILE A 160 -1.79 19.25 0.76
N ILE A 161 -1.22 19.82 -0.30
CA ILE A 161 -0.70 21.20 -0.31
C ILE A 161 -1.43 21.99 -1.40
N SER A 162 -1.81 23.24 -1.09
CA SER A 162 -2.41 24.16 -2.05
C SER A 162 -1.39 24.63 -3.08
N LYS A 163 -1.87 25.28 -4.16
CA LYS A 163 -0.98 25.92 -5.15
C LYS A 163 -0.12 27.03 -4.54
N ASP A 164 -0.60 27.65 -3.46
CA ASP A 164 0.09 28.71 -2.74
C ASP A 164 1.06 28.17 -1.67
N GLY A 165 1.19 26.85 -1.55
CA GLY A 165 2.12 26.20 -0.62
C GLY A 165 1.57 25.94 0.77
N GLU A 166 0.27 26.13 1.00
CA GLU A 166 -0.36 25.90 2.30
C GLU A 166 -0.72 24.42 2.50
N VAL A 167 -0.45 23.88 3.69
CA VAL A 167 -0.88 22.51 4.04
C VAL A 167 -2.38 22.51 4.30
N LEU A 168 -3.14 21.87 3.42
CA LEU A 168 -4.59 21.75 3.51
C LEU A 168 -5.02 20.55 4.38
N ALA A 169 -4.26 19.45 4.30
CA ALA A 169 -4.51 18.26 5.09
C ALA A 169 -3.23 17.44 5.29
N SER A 170 -3.15 16.71 6.39
CA SER A 170 -2.12 15.70 6.64
C SER A 170 -2.76 14.53 7.39
N THR A 171 -2.36 13.31 7.05
CA THR A 171 -2.68 12.15 7.88
C THR A 171 -1.88 12.22 9.18
N LYS A 172 -2.50 11.76 10.27
CA LYS A 172 -1.87 11.68 11.59
C LYS A 172 -1.15 10.36 11.75
#